data_AF-A0A1H7T6P1-F1
#
_entry.id   AF-A0A1H7T6P1-F1
#
_cell.length_a   1.000
_cell.length_b   1.000
_cell.length_c   1.000
_cell.angle_alpha   90.00
_cell.angle_beta   90.00
_cell.angle_gamma   90.00
#
_symmetry.space_group_name_H-M   'P 1'
#
loop_
_entity.id
_entity.type
_entity.pdbx_description
1 polymer ?
#
loop_
_entity_poly.entity_id
_entity_poly.type
_entity_poly.pdbx_seq_one_letter_code
_entity_poly.pdbx_strand_id
1 'polypeptide(L)'
;MEEWLRLASKIHTYHYVVLGVAGMGATVGYANPGMHVLHIGPLRVDVFYLSLALFGLLFILSATDSYDPEDYGLSASDSEK
;
A
#
# COMPACT_ATOMS: atom_id res chain seq x y z
N MET A 1 -18.25 20.25 -0.56
CA MET A 1 -18.32 18.96 -1.29
C MET A 1 -16.93 18.58 -1.81
N GLU A 2 -16.17 19.53 -2.36
CA GLU A 2 -14.75 19.35 -2.74
C GLU A 2 -13.83 18.84 -1.64
N GLU A 3 -13.97 19.31 -0.39
CA GLU A 3 -13.12 18.85 0.72
C GLU A 3 -13.22 17.33 0.96
N TRP A 4 -14.43 16.78 0.86
CA TRP A 4 -14.67 15.34 1.00
C TRP A 4 -14.12 14.54 -0.17
N LEU A 5 -14.21 15.08 -1.39
CA LEU A 5 -13.63 14.47 -2.60
C LEU A 5 -12.10 14.48 -2.55
N ARG A 6 -11.49 15.57 -2.05
CA ARG A 6 -10.04 15.70 -1.85
C ARG A 6 -9.52 14.78 -0.75
N LEU A 7 -10.29 14.58 0.31
CA LEU A 7 -9.98 13.59 1.35
C LEU A 7 -10.10 12.16 0.80
N ALA A 8 -11.16 11.87 0.04
CA ALA A 8 -11.37 10.55 -0.56
C ALA A 8 -10.28 10.20 -1.57
N SER A 9 -9.87 11.15 -2.43
CA SER A 9 -8.77 10.94 -3.39
C SER A 9 -7.44 10.74 -2.68
N LYS A 10 -7.11 11.55 -1.65
CA LYS A 10 -5.92 11.30 -0.82
C LYS A 10 -5.94 9.91 -0.18
N ILE A 11 -7.05 9.50 0.43
CA ILE A 11 -7.16 8.17 1.06
C ILE A 11 -7.01 7.06 0.02
N HIS A 12 -7.57 7.23 -1.18
CA HIS A 12 -7.44 6.30 -2.30
C HIS A 12 -6.06 6.30 -2.97
N THR A 13 -5.20 7.27 -2.71
CA THR A 13 -3.80 7.21 -3.14
C THR A 13 -2.93 6.59 -2.05
N TYR A 14 -3.16 6.96 -0.79
CA TYR A 14 -2.32 6.50 0.32
C TYR A 14 -2.69 5.13 0.90
N HIS A 15 -3.78 4.48 0.44
CA HIS A 15 -4.15 3.17 0.98
C HIS A 15 -3.07 2.11 0.74
N TYR A 16 -2.33 2.19 -0.36
CA TYR A 16 -1.23 1.27 -0.64
C TYR A 16 -0.06 1.43 0.35
N VAL A 17 0.34 2.67 0.70
CA VAL A 17 1.34 2.90 1.78
C VAL A 17 0.84 2.31 3.08
N VAL A 18 -0.38 2.66 3.49
CA VAL A 18 -0.93 2.27 4.79
C VAL A 18 -1.04 0.75 4.90
N LEU A 19 -1.55 0.09 3.86
CA LEU A 19 -1.63 -1.38 3.81
C LEU A 19 -0.25 -2.02 3.79
N GLY A 20 0.71 -1.45 3.04
CA GLY A 20 2.09 -1.95 2.99
C GLY A 20 2.78 -1.87 4.35
N VAL A 21 2.75 -0.71 5.02
CA VAL A 21 3.41 -0.50 6.32
C VAL A 21 2.71 -1.29 7.42
N ALA A 22 1.39 -1.22 7.52
CA ALA A 22 0.64 -1.95 8.56
C ALA A 22 0.76 -3.46 8.36
N GLY A 23 0.69 -3.94 7.11
CA GLY A 23 0.86 -5.35 6.77
C GLY A 23 2.26 -5.88 7.07
N MET A 24 3.32 -5.13 6.73
CA MET A 24 4.69 -5.47 7.13
C MET A 24 4.84 -5.51 8.65
N GLY A 25 4.35 -4.49 9.35
CA GLY A 25 4.42 -4.42 10.82
C GLY A 25 3.69 -5.59 11.49
N ALA A 26 2.50 -5.94 11.02
CA ALA A 26 1.74 -7.08 11.53
C ALA A 26 2.47 -8.41 11.24
N THR A 27 3.05 -8.56 10.04
CA THR A 27 3.82 -9.76 9.67
C THR A 27 5.03 -9.93 10.57
N VAL A 28 5.82 -8.88 10.80
CA VAL A 28 7.02 -8.93 11.66
C VAL A 28 6.66 -9.10 13.14
N GLY A 29 5.57 -8.49 13.61
CA GLY A 29 5.18 -8.51 15.02
C GLY A 29 4.45 -9.78 15.46
N TYR A 30 3.72 -10.44 14.57
CA TYR A 30 2.83 -11.56 14.94
C TYR A 30 3.12 -12.86 14.18
N ALA A 31 3.77 -12.82 13.02
CA ALA A 31 4.10 -14.03 12.27
C ALA A 31 5.54 -14.46 12.54
N ASN A 32 5.77 -15.78 12.53
CA ASN A 32 7.08 -16.37 12.70
C ASN A 32 7.49 -17.09 11.40
N PRO A 33 8.74 -16.95 10.95
CA PRO A 33 9.24 -17.68 9.79
C PRO A 33 9.19 -19.19 10.06
N GLY A 34 8.84 -19.96 9.03
CA GLY A 34 8.80 -21.42 9.03
C GLY A 34 7.56 -22.06 9.66
N MET A 35 6.68 -21.28 10.31
CA MET A 35 5.45 -21.78 10.92
C MET A 35 4.36 -22.13 9.89
N HIS A 36 4.26 -21.33 8.84
CA HIS A 36 3.25 -21.49 7.80
C HIS A 36 3.94 -21.63 6.46
N VAL A 37 4.02 -22.87 5.98
CA VAL A 37 4.73 -23.19 4.74
C VAL A 37 3.78 -23.83 3.75
N LEU A 38 3.61 -23.17 2.60
CA LEU A 38 2.83 -23.67 1.49
C LEU A 38 3.71 -24.54 0.59
N HIS A 39 3.17 -25.68 0.19
CA HIS A 39 3.79 -26.58 -0.78
C HIS A 39 3.00 -26.51 -2.08
N ILE A 40 3.66 -26.08 -3.15
CA ILE A 40 3.10 -26.04 -4.50
C ILE A 40 3.99 -26.93 -5.37
N GLY A 41 3.65 -28.22 -5.44
CA GLY A 41 4.51 -29.23 -6.08
C GLY A 41 5.86 -29.35 -5.36
N PRO A 42 7.00 -29.22 -6.05
CA PRO A 42 8.33 -29.24 -5.42
C PRO A 42 8.70 -27.91 -4.74
N LEU A 43 7.95 -26.83 -4.97
CA LEU A 43 8.23 -25.53 -4.38
C LEU A 43 7.71 -25.45 -2.95
N ARG A 44 8.58 -24.99 -2.05
CA ARG A 44 8.26 -24.75 -0.66
C ARG A 44 8.38 -23.24 -0.40
N VAL A 45 7.25 -22.60 -0.13
CA VAL A 45 7.18 -21.15 0.06
C VAL A 45 6.71 -20.85 1.47
N ASP A 46 7.51 -20.08 2.20
CA ASP A 46 7.15 -19.60 3.52
C ASP A 46 6.19 -18.41 3.39
N VAL A 47 5.04 -18.50 4.05
CA VAL A 47 4.03 -17.46 4.04
C VAL A 47 4.58 -16.18 4.67
N PHE A 48 5.50 -16.27 5.64
CA PHE A 48 6.13 -15.09 6.24
C PHE A 48 6.85 -14.24 5.19
N TYR A 49 7.77 -14.85 4.43
CA TYR A 49 8.53 -14.14 3.40
C TYR A 49 7.65 -13.71 2.22
N LEU A 50 6.64 -14.52 1.89
CA LEU A 50 5.67 -14.17 0.86
C LEU A 50 4.86 -12.92 1.23
N SER A 51 4.34 -12.86 2.46
CA SER A 51 3.63 -11.70 2.98
C SER A 51 4.53 -10.48 3.05
N LEU A 52 5.77 -10.63 3.53
CA LEU A 52 6.73 -9.54 3.58
C LEU A 52 7.02 -8.96 2.19
N ALA A 53 7.21 -9.83 1.19
CA ALA A 53 7.44 -9.43 -0.20
C ALA A 53 6.21 -8.73 -0.80
N LEU A 54 5.01 -9.25 -0.56
CA LEU A 54 3.75 -8.65 -1.02
C LEU A 54 3.52 -7.25 -0.44
N PHE A 55 3.63 -7.10 0.88
CA PHE A 55 3.47 -5.80 1.52
C PHE A 55 4.60 -4.83 1.13
N GLY A 56 5.83 -5.33 0.98
CA GLY A 56 6.95 -4.58 0.42
C GLY A 56 6.66 -4.07 -1.00
N LEU A 57 6.07 -4.90 -1.86
CA LEU A 57 5.67 -4.51 -3.20
C LEU A 57 4.60 -3.42 -3.18
N LEU A 58 3.59 -3.53 -2.32
CA LEU A 58 2.57 -2.49 -2.14
C LEU A 58 3.19 -1.16 -1.69
N PHE A 59 4.18 -1.21 -0.81
CA PHE A 59 4.92 -0.03 -0.38
C PHE A 59 5.73 0.59 -1.52
N ILE A 60 6.45 -0.21 -2.32
CA ILE A 60 7.20 0.26 -3.49
C ILE A 60 6.25 0.89 -4.51
N LEU A 61 5.15 0.21 -4.86
CA LEU A 61 4.13 0.74 -5.77
C LEU A 61 3.65 2.10 -5.30
N SER A 62 3.40 2.24 -4.00
CA SER A 62 2.97 3.51 -3.44
C SER A 62 4.05 4.59 -3.41
N ALA A 63 5.32 4.22 -3.34
CA ALA A 63 6.44 5.17 -3.41
C ALA A 63 6.75 5.61 -4.84
N THR A 64 6.44 4.77 -5.82
CA THR A 64 6.58 5.08 -7.26
C THR A 64 5.36 5.77 -7.85
N ASP A 65 4.22 5.73 -7.15
CA ASP A 65 3.01 6.43 -7.56
C ASP A 65 3.17 7.93 -7.29
N SER A 66 3.35 8.70 -8.36
CA SER A 66 3.44 10.16 -8.28
C SER A 66 2.03 10.74 -8.20
N TYR A 67 1.65 11.25 -7.04
CA TYR A 67 0.41 12.00 -6.87
C TYR A 67 0.48 13.32 -7.66
N ASP A 68 -0.22 13.38 -8.80
CA ASP A 68 -0.54 14.64 -9.45
C ASP A 68 -2.00 15.02 -9.14
N PRO A 69 -2.26 16.09 -8.38
CA PRO A 69 -3.62 16.55 -8.13
C PRO A 69 -4.37 16.89 -9.43
N GLU A 70 -3.67 17.22 -10.52
CA GLU A 70 -4.27 17.53 -11.82
C GLU A 70 -4.91 16.29 -12.47
N ASP A 71 -4.37 15.08 -12.26
CA ASP A 71 -4.91 13.82 -12.77
C ASP A 71 -6.31 13.49 -12.21
N TYR A 72 -6.66 14.09 -11.08
CA TYR A 72 -7.96 13.93 -10.42
C TYR A 72 -8.91 15.10 -10.69
N GLY A 73 -8.57 16.00 -11.62
CA GLY A 73 -9.35 17.20 -11.91
C GLY A 73 -9.38 18.19 -10.74
N LEU A 74 -8.47 18.05 -9.77
CA LEU A 74 -8.24 19.03 -8.70
C LEU A 74 -7.22 20.05 -9.22
N SER A 75 -7.53 20.68 -10.35
CA SER A 75 -6.77 21.85 -10.78
C SER A 75 -6.83 22.91 -9.68
N ALA A 76 -5.69 23.54 -9.41
CA ALA A 76 -5.54 24.66 -8.51
C ALA A 76 -6.33 25.88 -9.03
N SER A 77 -7.65 25.83 -8.94
CA SER A 77 -8.54 26.97 -9.18
C SER A 77 -9.16 27.40 -7.86
N ASP A 78 -8.31 27.86 -6.93
CA ASP A 78 -8.71 28.78 -5.85
C ASP A 78 -7.50 29.36 -5.11
N SER A 79 -6.49 29.82 -5.87
CA SER A 79 -5.53 30.80 -5.37
C SER A 79 -5.72 32.13 -6.09
N GLU A 80 -6.96 32.63 -6.07
CA GLU A 80 -7.23 34.05 -6.30
C GLU A 80 -7.90 34.62 -5.04
N LYS A 81 -7.06 35.02 -4.09
CA LYS A 81 -7.27 36.19 -3.23
C LYS A 81 -6.01 36.60 -2.49
#